data_AF-A0A7J8P7I7-F1
#
_entry.id   AF-A0A7J8P7I7-F1
#
_cell.length_a   1.000
_cell.length_b   1.000
_cell.length_c   1.000
_cell.angle_alpha   90.00
_cell.angle_beta   90.00
_cell.angle_gamma   90.00
#
_symmetry.space_group_name_H-M   'P 1'
#
loop_
_entity.id
_entity.type
_entity.pdbx_description
1 polymer ?
#
loop_
_entity_poly.entity_id
_entity_poly.type
_entity_poly.pdbx_seq_one_letter_code
_entity_poly.pdbx_strand_id
1 'polypeptide(L)'
;MHVVTPIKEFKILPSTDPSSSHFNSVNIKGHYSTKTNSNGCFNKIYAFGDSYTDTGNAQLLDSSKNLKKGQEKPNNGWLLIDFVRDALNISSLPPYKSVNANFSSGVNFAMAGATVFTEEFLSQHKINSTLMWKDGYHSFQTQIEWYNKFVSDIACKGKNNESCKADMENSLFWVGEIGIDDYVRALRSKVSLRWIKDMAMVHTSRLL
;
A
#
# COMPACT_ATOMS: atom_id res chain seq x y z
N MET A 1 14.15 -22.89 -11.12
CA MET A 1 15.19 -22.25 -10.29
C MET A 1 14.74 -20.82 -10.06
N HIS A 2 14.05 -20.56 -8.95
CA HIS A 2 13.46 -19.25 -8.65
C HIS A 2 14.54 -18.33 -8.10
N VAL A 3 14.92 -17.32 -8.87
CA VAL A 3 15.78 -16.23 -8.38
C VAL A 3 14.86 -15.19 -7.79
N VAL A 4 14.64 -15.26 -6.47
CA VAL A 4 14.13 -14.12 -5.71
C VAL A 4 15.28 -13.14 -5.63
N THR A 5 15.21 -12.05 -6.39
CA THR A 5 16.16 -10.95 -6.26
C THR A 5 15.92 -10.28 -4.91
N PRO A 6 16.92 -10.23 -4.01
CA PRO A 6 16.79 -9.50 -2.76
C PRO A 6 16.60 -8.02 -3.07
N ILE A 7 15.67 -7.36 -2.38
CA ILE A 7 15.51 -5.91 -2.40
C ILE A 7 16.75 -5.33 -1.71
N LYS A 8 17.83 -5.07 -2.47
CA LYS A 8 19.02 -4.43 -1.94
C LYS A 8 18.94 -2.92 -2.15
N GLU A 9 19.16 -2.23 -1.02
CA GLU A 9 19.37 -0.78 -0.84
C GLU A 9 18.14 0.12 -0.99
N PHE A 10 17.38 0.24 0.10
CA PHE A 10 16.63 1.46 0.38
C PHE A 10 17.62 2.59 0.71
N LYS A 11 17.75 3.58 -0.18
CA LYS A 11 18.20 4.91 0.23
C LYS A 11 17.06 5.55 1.01
N ILE A 12 17.09 5.41 2.33
CA ILE A 12 16.36 6.31 3.22
C ILE A 12 17.01 7.68 3.03
N LEU A 13 16.33 8.61 2.35
CA LEU A 13 16.77 10.00 2.31
C LEU A 13 16.52 10.59 3.71
N PRO A 14 17.56 10.93 4.50
CA PRO A 14 17.36 11.67 5.73
C PRO A 14 16.90 13.09 5.39
N SER A 15 15.94 13.63 6.13
CA SER A 15 15.59 15.05 6.00
C SER A 15 16.79 15.90 6.45
N THR A 16 17.43 16.61 5.52
CA THR A 16 18.61 17.44 5.82
C THR A 16 18.26 18.89 6.18
N ASP A 17 17.07 19.17 6.71
CA ASP A 17 16.69 20.54 7.08
C ASP A 17 16.40 20.69 8.58
N PRO A 18 17.42 21.02 9.39
CA PRO A 18 17.27 21.26 10.82
C PRO A 18 17.01 22.76 11.10
N SER A 19 16.06 23.41 10.44
CA SER A 19 15.54 24.72 10.88
C SER A 19 14.37 25.22 10.02
N SER A 20 13.14 25.00 10.46
CA SER A 20 12.00 25.87 10.11
C SER A 20 10.82 25.58 11.03
N SER A 21 10.98 25.93 12.31
CA SER A 21 9.87 26.12 13.23
C SER A 21 9.13 27.41 12.87
N HIS A 22 8.23 27.36 11.89
CA HIS A 22 7.22 28.40 11.69
C HIS A 22 5.90 27.75 11.29
N PHE A 23 5.12 27.32 12.29
CA PHE A 23 3.69 27.17 12.15
C PHE A 23 3.08 28.58 12.04
N ASN A 24 3.04 29.12 10.83
CA ASN A 24 2.20 30.27 10.54
C ASN A 24 0.78 29.77 10.32
N SER A 25 -0.14 30.22 11.17
CA SER A 25 -1.58 30.07 11.02
C SER A 25 -2.01 30.53 9.62
N VAL A 26 -2.49 29.60 8.79
CA VAL A 26 -3.05 29.93 7.47
C VAL A 26 -4.54 30.23 7.63
N ASN A 27 -4.90 31.47 7.34
CA ASN A 27 -6.27 31.94 7.21
C ASN A 27 -6.82 31.41 5.87
N ILE A 28 -7.81 30.52 5.91
CA ILE A 28 -8.31 29.82 4.70
C ILE A 28 -9.21 30.76 3.91
N LYS A 29 -8.67 31.33 2.83
CA LYS A 29 -9.37 31.72 1.59
C LYS A 29 -8.32 31.91 0.49
N GLY A 30 -8.16 30.92 -0.39
CA GLY A 30 -7.29 31.05 -1.55
C GLY A 30 -6.94 29.70 -2.17
N HIS A 31 -7.19 29.59 -3.47
CA HIS A 31 -6.78 28.50 -4.34
C HIS A 31 -5.33 28.05 -4.07
N TYR A 32 -5.12 26.82 -3.59
CA TYR A 32 -3.80 26.21 -3.58
C TYR A 32 -3.49 25.75 -5.01
N SER A 33 -2.81 26.60 -5.78
CA SER A 33 -1.96 26.16 -6.88
C SER A 33 -0.53 26.53 -6.53
N THR A 34 0.09 25.69 -5.70
CA THR A 34 1.55 25.64 -5.63
C THR A 34 2.00 24.64 -6.67
N LYS A 35 2.17 25.08 -7.92
CA LYS A 35 3.01 24.37 -8.89
C LYS A 35 4.46 24.47 -8.40
N THR A 36 4.80 23.67 -7.39
CA THR A 36 6.20 23.27 -7.21
C THR A 36 6.50 22.37 -8.39
N ASN A 37 7.27 22.88 -9.35
CA ASN A 37 7.78 22.08 -10.46
C ASN A 37 8.90 21.18 -9.92
N SER A 38 8.57 20.29 -8.99
CA SER A 38 9.36 19.10 -8.76
C SER A 38 9.21 18.28 -10.03
N ASN A 39 10.18 18.37 -10.92
CA ASN A 39 10.53 17.23 -11.76
C ASN A 39 10.86 16.09 -10.80
N GLY A 40 9.83 15.41 -10.27
CA GLY A 40 9.98 14.34 -9.31
C GLY A 40 10.83 13.26 -9.95
N CYS A 41 11.85 12.78 -9.24
CA CYS A 41 12.71 11.70 -9.71
C CYS A 41 11.92 10.41 -9.99
N PHE A 42 10.68 10.32 -9.51
CA PHE A 42 9.79 9.18 -9.68
C PHE A 42 8.66 9.49 -10.66
N ASN A 43 8.45 8.61 -11.64
CA ASN A 43 7.35 8.68 -12.58
C ASN A 43 6.29 7.59 -12.36
N LYS A 44 6.53 6.68 -11.41
CA LYS A 44 5.65 5.57 -11.04
C LYS A 44 5.57 5.43 -9.52
N ILE A 45 4.41 4.97 -9.03
CA ILE A 45 4.24 4.57 -7.63
C ILE A 45 3.76 3.11 -7.57
N TYR A 46 4.42 2.27 -6.78
CA TYR A 46 3.93 0.96 -6.39
C TYR A 46 3.58 0.99 -4.91
N ALA A 47 2.28 0.95 -4.61
CA ALA A 47 1.78 1.15 -3.25
C ALA A 47 1.29 -0.15 -2.62
N PHE A 48 1.58 -0.31 -1.32
CA PHE A 48 1.21 -1.43 -0.47
C PHE A 48 0.68 -0.86 0.85
N GLY A 49 -0.10 -1.65 1.60
CA GLY A 49 -0.61 -1.25 2.90
C GLY A 49 -2.05 -1.68 3.14
N ASP A 50 -2.68 -1.04 4.11
CA ASP A 50 -4.04 -1.31 4.55
C ASP A 50 -5.08 -0.34 3.93
N SER A 51 -6.19 -0.14 4.64
CA SER A 51 -7.26 0.82 4.35
C SER A 51 -6.79 2.27 4.19
N TYR A 52 -5.69 2.69 4.82
CA TYR A 52 -5.16 4.05 4.67
C TYR A 52 -4.46 4.29 3.33
N THR A 53 -4.18 3.22 2.58
CA THR A 53 -3.54 3.26 1.27
C THR A 53 -4.44 2.72 0.16
N ASP A 54 -5.40 1.83 0.44
CA ASP A 54 -6.25 1.17 -0.57
C ASP A 54 -7.09 2.15 -1.41
N THR A 55 -6.87 2.15 -2.73
CA THR A 55 -7.63 2.96 -3.70
C THR A 55 -8.84 2.26 -4.32
N GLY A 56 -9.19 1.05 -3.86
CA GLY A 56 -10.42 0.34 -4.22
C GLY A 56 -10.27 -1.16 -4.48
N ASN A 57 -9.16 -1.81 -4.09
CA ASN A 57 -9.01 -3.26 -4.21
C ASN A 57 -10.05 -4.00 -3.37
N ALA A 58 -10.28 -3.59 -2.12
CA ALA A 58 -11.30 -4.20 -1.26
C ALA A 58 -12.69 -4.10 -1.88
N GLN A 59 -13.07 -2.92 -2.38
CA GLN A 59 -14.36 -2.70 -3.04
C GLN A 59 -14.55 -3.57 -4.29
N LEU A 60 -13.49 -3.77 -5.08
CA LEU A 60 -13.57 -4.57 -6.31
C LEU A 60 -13.65 -6.07 -6.05
N LEU A 61 -13.16 -6.52 -4.88
CA LEU A 61 -13.19 -7.92 -4.47
C LEU A 61 -14.44 -8.27 -3.67
N ASP A 62 -15.05 -7.31 -2.99
CA ASP A 62 -16.32 -7.53 -2.31
C ASP A 62 -17.43 -7.81 -3.33
N SER A 63 -17.89 -9.06 -3.33
CA SER A 63 -19.01 -9.51 -4.16
C SER A 63 -20.37 -9.07 -3.58
N SER A 64 -20.39 -8.60 -2.34
CA SER A 64 -21.56 -8.05 -1.69
C SER A 64 -21.74 -6.61 -2.17
N LYS A 65 -22.83 -6.33 -2.88
CA LYS A 65 -23.20 -4.96 -3.31
C LYS A 65 -23.47 -3.97 -2.15
N ASN A 66 -23.10 -4.32 -0.92
CA ASN A 66 -23.33 -3.55 0.29
C ASN A 66 -22.29 -2.46 0.54
N LEU A 67 -21.16 -2.47 -0.19
CA LEU A 67 -20.28 -1.31 -0.24
C LEU A 67 -20.89 -0.20 -1.08
N LYS A 68 -21.67 0.66 -0.42
CA LYS A 68 -22.10 1.93 -1.01
C LYS A 68 -20.85 2.68 -1.45
N LYS A 69 -20.76 2.95 -2.75
CA LYS A 69 -19.73 3.79 -3.39
C LYS A 69 -19.54 5.07 -2.56
N GLY A 70 -18.42 5.18 -1.84
CA GLY A 70 -18.09 6.33 -1.00
C GLY A 70 -18.00 6.10 0.52
N GLN A 71 -18.24 4.89 1.03
CA GLN A 71 -18.11 4.61 2.48
C GLN A 71 -16.70 4.22 2.96
N GLU A 72 -15.70 4.13 2.09
CA GLU A 72 -14.36 3.62 2.45
C GLU A 72 -13.17 4.49 2.04
N LYS A 73 -13.38 5.74 1.60
CA LYS A 73 -12.29 6.72 1.71
C LYS A 73 -12.47 7.42 3.06
N PRO A 74 -11.63 7.16 4.07
CA PRO A 74 -11.87 7.60 5.45
C PRO A 74 -12.03 9.12 5.58
N ASN A 75 -11.57 9.89 4.59
CA ASN A 75 -11.58 11.34 4.60
C ASN A 75 -12.00 11.88 3.22
N ASN A 76 -13.28 12.16 2.98
CA ASN A 76 -13.77 12.99 1.85
C ASN A 76 -13.13 12.72 0.45
N GLY A 77 -12.66 11.51 0.17
CA GLY A 77 -12.11 11.16 -1.13
C GLY A 77 -10.58 11.24 -1.30
N TRP A 78 -9.76 11.58 -0.30
CA TRP A 78 -8.30 11.68 -0.45
C TRP A 78 -7.52 10.89 0.62
N LEU A 79 -6.64 9.99 0.17
CA LEU A 79 -5.68 9.25 1.00
C LEU A 79 -4.35 10.00 1.05
N LEU A 80 -3.47 9.71 2.02
CA LEU A 80 -2.13 10.32 2.07
C LEU A 80 -1.36 10.11 0.75
N ILE A 81 -1.50 8.93 0.15
CA ILE A 81 -0.90 8.60 -1.14
C ILE A 81 -1.45 9.44 -2.30
N ASP A 82 -2.67 10.00 -2.20
CA ASP A 82 -3.22 10.91 -3.21
C ASP A 82 -2.45 12.25 -3.24
N PHE A 83 -2.00 12.75 -2.09
CA PHE A 83 -1.17 13.96 -2.01
C PHE A 83 0.25 13.71 -2.52
N VAL A 84 0.84 12.55 -2.22
CA VAL A 84 2.15 12.16 -2.75
C VAL A 84 2.11 12.06 -4.27
N ARG A 85 1.05 11.45 -4.80
CA ARG A 85 0.80 11.35 -6.24
C ARG A 85 0.71 12.74 -6.88
N ASP A 86 -0.05 13.66 -6.28
CA ASP A 86 -0.20 15.03 -6.77
C ASP A 86 1.12 15.80 -6.77
N ALA A 87 1.91 15.70 -5.69
CA ALA A 87 3.23 16.32 -5.58
C ALA A 87 4.24 15.79 -6.61
N LEU A 88 4.09 14.53 -7.05
CA LEU A 88 4.91 13.91 -8.10
C LEU A 88 4.34 14.12 -9.52
N ASN A 89 3.23 14.84 -9.66
CA ASN A 89 2.52 15.02 -10.94
C ASN A 89 2.14 13.70 -11.62
N ILE A 90 1.76 12.71 -10.81
CA ILE A 90 1.28 11.40 -11.26
C ILE A 90 -0.24 11.47 -11.39
N SER A 91 -0.79 11.08 -12.54
CA SER A 91 -2.21 11.33 -12.86
C SER A 91 -3.16 10.34 -12.19
N SER A 92 -2.75 9.09 -12.01
CA SER A 92 -3.59 8.04 -11.44
C SER A 92 -2.76 6.98 -10.73
N LEU A 93 -3.34 6.41 -9.66
CA LEU A 93 -2.80 5.25 -8.96
C LEU A 93 -3.91 4.19 -8.78
N PRO A 94 -4.23 3.43 -9.86
CA PRO A 94 -5.36 2.53 -9.85
C PRO A 94 -5.15 1.31 -8.95
N PRO A 95 -6.22 0.73 -8.38
CA PRO A 95 -6.16 -0.53 -7.67
C PRO A 95 -5.80 -1.68 -8.63
N TYR A 96 -4.92 -2.58 -8.21
CA TYR A 96 -4.47 -3.74 -8.97
C TYR A 96 -5.62 -4.61 -9.50
N LYS A 97 -6.72 -4.73 -8.74
CA LYS A 97 -7.89 -5.53 -9.12
C LYS A 97 -8.78 -4.90 -10.19
N SER A 98 -8.45 -3.71 -10.69
CA SER A 98 -9.18 -3.08 -11.79
C SER A 98 -8.84 -3.74 -13.14
N VAL A 99 -9.82 -4.42 -13.73
CA VAL A 99 -9.68 -5.23 -14.97
C VAL A 99 -9.27 -4.40 -16.20
N ASN A 100 -9.55 -3.10 -16.23
CA ASN A 100 -9.27 -2.21 -17.38
C ASN A 100 -8.47 -0.95 -17.00
N ALA A 101 -7.69 -1.00 -15.92
CA ALA A 101 -6.89 0.16 -15.50
C ALA A 101 -5.64 0.35 -16.37
N ASN A 102 -5.24 1.61 -16.53
CA ASN A 102 -3.93 1.96 -17.07
C ASN A 102 -2.90 2.02 -15.93
N PHE A 103 -1.93 1.11 -15.94
CA PHE A 103 -0.87 0.99 -14.94
C PHE A 103 0.44 1.71 -15.32
N SER A 104 0.43 2.56 -16.37
CA SER A 104 1.64 3.25 -16.86
C SER A 104 2.35 4.09 -15.80
N SER A 105 1.57 4.61 -14.85
CA SER A 105 2.01 5.54 -13.80
C SER A 105 2.12 4.88 -12.42
N GLY A 106 2.01 3.55 -12.36
CA GLY A 106 2.04 2.80 -11.11
C GLY A 106 0.76 2.03 -10.82
N VAL A 107 0.77 1.32 -9.69
CA VAL A 107 -0.28 0.40 -9.24
C VAL A 107 -0.41 0.44 -7.73
N ASN A 108 -1.63 0.35 -7.23
CA ASN A 108 -1.90 0.15 -5.82
C ASN A 108 -2.26 -1.31 -5.51
N PHE A 109 -1.46 -1.97 -4.70
CA PHE A 109 -1.67 -3.32 -4.20
C PHE A 109 -2.24 -3.34 -2.77
N ALA A 110 -2.33 -2.18 -2.10
CA ALA A 110 -2.90 -2.06 -0.76
C ALA A 110 -4.35 -2.54 -0.73
N MET A 111 -4.77 -3.06 0.42
CA MET A 111 -6.13 -3.57 0.60
C MET A 111 -6.65 -3.22 1.98
N ALA A 112 -7.88 -2.72 2.05
CA ALA A 112 -8.55 -2.46 3.32
C ALA A 112 -8.65 -3.74 4.15
N GLY A 113 -8.25 -3.65 5.42
CA GLY A 113 -8.24 -4.79 6.31
C GLY A 113 -7.01 -5.70 6.19
N ALA A 114 -5.98 -5.32 5.44
CA ALA A 114 -4.82 -6.17 5.22
C ALA A 114 -4.00 -6.39 6.50
N THR A 115 -3.69 -7.65 6.79
CA THR A 115 -2.90 -8.08 7.95
C THR A 115 -1.44 -8.29 7.59
N VAL A 116 -0.55 -8.15 8.56
CA VAL A 116 0.83 -8.66 8.45
C VAL A 116 0.81 -10.19 8.37
N PHE A 117 -0.06 -10.83 9.14
CA PHE A 117 -0.20 -12.28 9.16
C PHE A 117 -1.02 -12.81 7.98
N THR A 118 -0.68 -14.01 7.50
CA THR A 118 -1.53 -14.71 6.53
C THR A 118 -2.79 -15.26 7.21
N GLU A 119 -3.80 -15.57 6.41
CA GLU A 119 -5.02 -16.19 6.91
C GLU A 119 -4.73 -17.53 7.61
N GLU A 120 -3.82 -18.34 7.06
CA GLU A 120 -3.41 -19.60 7.65
C GLU A 120 -2.79 -19.39 9.03
N PHE A 121 -1.92 -18.38 9.18
CA PHE A 121 -1.29 -18.06 10.46
C PHE A 121 -2.32 -17.65 11.51
N LEU A 122 -3.26 -16.77 11.15
CA LEU A 122 -4.32 -16.31 12.06
C LEU A 122 -5.23 -17.48 12.49
N SER A 123 -5.63 -18.31 11.53
CA SER A 123 -6.46 -19.50 11.75
C SER A 123 -5.79 -20.52 12.67
N GLN A 124 -4.50 -20.82 12.44
CA GLN A 124 -3.71 -21.73 13.28
C GLN A 124 -3.64 -21.28 14.74
N HIS A 125 -3.61 -19.97 14.98
CA HIS A 125 -3.55 -19.40 16.33
C HIS A 125 -4.93 -19.06 16.91
N LYS A 126 -6.02 -19.46 16.23
CA LYS A 126 -7.41 -19.20 16.63
C LYS A 126 -7.72 -17.71 16.80
N ILE A 127 -7.07 -16.87 15.97
CA ILE A 127 -7.33 -15.43 15.87
C ILE A 127 -8.42 -15.24 14.81
N ASN A 128 -9.67 -15.44 15.24
CA ASN A 128 -10.82 -15.51 14.34
C ASN A 128 -11.80 -14.41 14.76
N SER A 129 -11.51 -13.16 14.43
CA SER A 129 -12.42 -12.05 14.77
C SER A 129 -13.63 -12.03 13.84
N THR A 130 -14.82 -11.93 14.44
CA THR A 130 -16.09 -11.71 13.72
C THR A 130 -16.35 -10.22 13.46
N LEU A 131 -15.47 -9.33 13.93
CA LEU A 131 -15.60 -7.88 13.75
C LEU A 131 -15.24 -7.40 12.34
N MET A 132 -14.76 -8.32 11.50
CA MET A 132 -14.23 -8.03 10.18
C MET A 132 -14.86 -9.00 9.14
N TRP A 133 -14.71 -8.69 7.84
CA TRP A 133 -15.14 -9.42 6.64
C TRP A 133 -14.76 -10.92 6.54
N LYS A 134 -15.67 -11.86 6.76
CA LYS A 134 -15.34 -13.30 6.72
C LYS A 134 -14.79 -13.82 5.39
N ASP A 135 -15.12 -13.18 4.28
CA ASP A 135 -14.71 -13.60 2.94
C ASP A 135 -13.74 -12.56 2.36
N GLY A 136 -12.46 -12.91 2.26
CA GLY A 136 -11.50 -12.15 1.46
C GLY A 136 -10.67 -11.10 2.20
N TYR A 137 -9.95 -11.48 3.25
CA TYR A 137 -8.78 -10.69 3.64
C TYR A 137 -7.56 -11.14 2.87
N HIS A 138 -6.77 -10.17 2.45
CA HIS A 138 -5.49 -10.43 1.82
C HIS A 138 -4.40 -9.82 2.71
N SER A 139 -3.44 -10.66 3.08
CA SER A 139 -2.31 -10.23 3.90
C SER A 139 -1.34 -9.41 3.07
N PHE A 140 -0.38 -8.76 3.72
CA PHE A 140 0.73 -8.12 3.02
C PHE A 140 1.45 -9.09 2.06
N GLN A 141 1.55 -10.37 2.43
CA GLN A 141 2.09 -11.42 1.56
C GLN A 141 1.31 -11.54 0.24
N THR A 142 -0.02 -11.46 0.28
CA THR A 142 -0.84 -11.46 -0.94
C THR A 142 -0.58 -10.23 -1.82
N GLN A 143 -0.32 -9.06 -1.22
CA GLN A 143 0.05 -7.86 -1.98
C GLN A 143 1.39 -8.03 -2.70
N ILE A 144 2.37 -8.69 -2.06
CA ILE A 144 3.65 -9.06 -2.68
C ILE A 144 3.44 -10.05 -3.83
N GLU A 145 2.56 -11.03 -3.66
CA GLU A 145 2.20 -11.97 -4.74
C GLU A 145 1.55 -11.25 -5.94
N TRP A 146 0.67 -10.29 -5.67
CA TRP A 146 0.07 -9.45 -6.71
C TRP A 146 1.11 -8.60 -7.43
N TYR A 147 2.06 -8.01 -6.70
CA TYR A 147 3.17 -7.28 -7.28
C TYR A 147 4.02 -8.18 -8.19
N ASN A 148 4.42 -9.37 -7.71
CA ASN A 148 5.21 -10.31 -8.50
C ASN A 148 4.47 -10.73 -9.79
N LYS A 149 3.16 -10.97 -9.68
CA LYS A 149 2.31 -11.28 -10.84
C LYS A 149 2.21 -10.09 -11.79
N PHE A 150 2.04 -8.88 -11.28
CA PHE A 150 2.03 -7.66 -12.09
C PHE A 150 3.35 -7.48 -12.85
N VAL A 151 4.49 -7.68 -12.19
CA VAL A 151 5.81 -7.56 -12.84
C VAL A 151 5.94 -8.56 -13.98
N SER A 152 5.62 -9.84 -13.72
CA SER A 152 5.68 -10.91 -14.72
C SER A 152 4.72 -10.69 -15.90
N ASP A 153 3.45 -10.43 -15.59
CA ASP A 153 2.37 -10.56 -16.57
C ASP A 153 2.02 -9.22 -17.24
N ILE A 154 2.47 -8.09 -16.68
CA ILE A 154 2.10 -6.74 -17.14
C ILE A 154 3.33 -5.87 -17.35
N ALA A 155 4.10 -5.55 -16.29
CA ALA A 155 5.15 -4.54 -16.39
C ALA A 155 6.31 -4.97 -17.30
N CYS A 156 6.73 -6.22 -17.17
CA CYS A 156 7.90 -6.79 -17.85
C CYS A 156 7.55 -7.87 -18.86
N LYS A 157 6.26 -8.01 -19.19
CA LYS A 157 5.80 -8.96 -20.20
C LYS A 157 6.52 -8.73 -21.53
N GLY A 158 7.24 -9.75 -22.01
CA GLY A 158 7.98 -9.69 -23.28
C GLY A 158 9.24 -8.83 -23.26
N LYS A 159 9.68 -8.34 -22.09
CA LYS A 159 10.92 -7.58 -21.92
C LYS A 159 12.03 -8.50 -21.40
N ASN A 160 13.27 -8.19 -21.74
CA ASN A 160 14.42 -8.76 -21.05
C ASN A 160 14.63 -8.05 -19.69
N ASN A 161 15.55 -8.58 -18.89
CA ASN A 161 15.79 -8.08 -17.54
C ASN A 161 16.30 -6.63 -17.54
N GLU A 162 17.13 -6.25 -18.51
CA GLU A 162 17.73 -4.92 -18.61
C GLU A 162 16.68 -3.86 -18.93
N SER A 163 15.82 -4.13 -19.92
CA SER A 163 14.69 -3.25 -20.28
C SER A 163 13.67 -3.14 -19.16
N CYS A 164 13.32 -4.27 -18.53
CA CYS A 164 12.42 -4.29 -17.38
C CYS A 164 12.96 -3.45 -16.22
N LYS A 165 14.25 -3.61 -15.90
CA LYS A 165 14.92 -2.85 -14.83
C LYS A 165 14.93 -1.36 -15.14
N ALA A 166 15.31 -0.96 -16.35
CA ALA A 166 15.33 0.44 -16.76
C ALA A 166 13.93 1.09 -16.67
N ASP A 167 12.88 0.36 -17.03
CA ASP A 167 11.51 0.85 -16.91
C ASP A 167 11.08 1.05 -15.45
N MET A 168 11.60 0.25 -14.52
CA MET A 168 11.21 0.29 -13.11
C MET A 168 12.12 1.18 -12.24
N GLU A 169 13.28 1.61 -12.75
CA GLU A 169 14.34 2.31 -12.01
C GLU A 169 13.88 3.62 -11.35
N ASN A 170 12.93 4.34 -11.96
CA ASN A 170 12.39 5.61 -11.45
C ASN A 170 11.01 5.43 -10.77
N SER A 171 10.87 4.39 -9.95
CA SER A 171 9.64 4.09 -9.23
C SER A 171 9.75 4.36 -7.74
N LEU A 172 8.73 4.99 -7.15
CA LEU A 172 8.55 5.09 -5.71
C LEU A 172 7.80 3.85 -5.20
N PHE A 173 8.40 3.12 -4.27
CA PHE A 173 7.70 2.09 -3.51
C PHE A 173 7.12 2.71 -2.23
N TRP A 174 5.80 2.73 -2.13
CA TRP A 174 5.09 3.21 -0.96
C TRP A 174 4.63 2.03 -0.12
N VAL A 175 5.18 1.89 1.08
CA VAL A 175 4.71 0.92 2.06
C VAL A 175 3.93 1.70 3.12
N GLY A 176 2.61 1.68 3.00
CA GLY A 176 1.69 2.31 3.93
C GLY A 176 1.61 1.56 5.25
N GLU A 177 0.69 2.01 6.10
CA GLU A 177 0.45 1.36 7.38
C GLU A 177 0.03 -0.11 7.18
N ILE A 178 0.59 -0.97 8.05
CA ILE A 178 0.23 -2.37 8.22
C ILE A 178 0.41 -2.71 9.69
N GLY A 179 -0.42 -3.60 10.22
CA GLY A 179 -0.27 -4.13 11.57
C GLY A 179 -1.43 -3.81 12.49
N ILE A 180 -2.09 -2.65 12.37
CA ILE A 180 -3.24 -2.30 13.23
C ILE A 180 -4.38 -3.33 13.07
N ASP A 181 -4.56 -3.82 11.85
CA ASP A 181 -5.50 -4.86 11.46
C ASP A 181 -5.28 -6.19 12.20
N ASP A 182 -4.04 -6.53 12.53
CA ASP A 182 -3.69 -7.72 13.31
C ASP A 182 -4.13 -7.57 14.77
N TYR A 183 -3.96 -6.37 15.37
CA TYR A 183 -4.44 -6.08 16.72
C TYR A 183 -5.96 -6.09 16.79
N VAL A 184 -6.63 -5.46 15.83
CA VAL A 184 -8.12 -5.44 15.76
C VAL A 184 -8.68 -6.86 15.68
N ARG A 185 -8.02 -7.76 14.94
CA ARG A 185 -8.41 -9.18 14.88
C ARG A 185 -8.07 -9.97 16.13
N ALA A 186 -7.01 -9.61 16.83
CA ALA A 186 -6.68 -10.20 18.12
C ALA A 186 -7.60 -9.70 19.25
N LEU A 187 -8.39 -8.64 19.04
CA LEU A 187 -9.38 -8.19 20.02
C LEU A 187 -10.36 -9.33 20.33
N ARG A 188 -10.57 -9.57 21.63
CA ARG A 188 -11.40 -10.67 22.16
C ARG A 188 -10.85 -12.09 21.91
N SER A 189 -9.66 -12.23 21.32
CA SER A 189 -8.91 -13.47 21.33
C SER A 189 -8.24 -13.69 22.70
N LYS A 190 -7.74 -14.91 22.95
CA LYS A 190 -6.92 -15.23 24.13
C LYS A 190 -5.44 -14.89 23.94
N VAL A 191 -5.06 -14.40 22.76
CA VAL A 191 -3.67 -14.12 22.40
C VAL A 191 -3.26 -12.78 22.99
N SER A 192 -2.06 -12.72 23.58
CA SER A 192 -1.57 -11.47 24.16
C SER A 192 -1.18 -10.46 23.07
N LEU A 193 -1.49 -9.18 23.27
CA LEU A 193 -1.10 -8.12 22.32
C LEU A 193 0.42 -8.01 22.18
N ARG A 194 1.18 -8.34 23.24
CA ARG A 194 2.64 -8.40 23.19
C ARG A 194 3.13 -9.48 22.22
N TRP A 195 2.50 -10.65 22.24
CA TRP A 195 2.83 -11.73 21.31
C TRP A 195 2.48 -11.34 19.87
N ILE A 196 1.34 -10.68 19.64
CA ILE A 196 0.97 -10.14 18.32
C ILE A 196 2.05 -9.20 17.80
N LYS A 197 2.48 -8.25 18.62
CA LYS A 197 3.57 -7.32 18.30
C LYS A 197 4.85 -8.07 17.92
N ASP A 198 5.28 -9.02 18.76
CA ASP A 198 6.53 -9.74 18.56
C ASP A 198 6.51 -10.59 17.27
N MET A 199 5.38 -11.25 16.98
CA MET A 199 5.20 -12.00 15.73
C MET A 199 5.11 -11.10 14.51
N ALA A 200 4.43 -9.95 14.62
CA ALA A 200 4.33 -8.99 13.52
C ALA A 200 5.70 -8.45 13.14
N MET A 201 6.54 -8.09 14.13
CA MET A 201 7.93 -7.68 13.88
C MET A 201 8.72 -8.75 13.13
N VAL A 202 8.62 -10.02 13.54
CA VAL A 202 9.31 -11.15 12.89
C VAL A 202 8.82 -11.37 11.45
N HIS A 203 7.53 -11.18 11.19
CA HIS A 203 6.98 -11.34 9.84
C HIS A 203 7.34 -10.18 8.93
N THR A 204 7.16 -8.94 9.39
CA THR A 204 7.53 -7.75 8.62
C THR A 204 9.02 -7.74 8.29
N SER A 205 9.90 -8.18 9.20
CA SER A 205 11.35 -8.26 8.93
C SER A 205 11.74 -9.31 7.88
N ARG A 206 10.84 -10.22 7.50
CA ARG A 206 11.07 -11.19 6.43
C ARG A 206 10.50 -10.75 5.08
N LEU A 207 9.61 -9.76 5.12
CA LEU A 207 8.94 -9.20 3.95
C LEU A 207 9.73 -8.05 3.32
N LEU A 208 10.62 -7.43 4.09
CA LEU A 208 11.54 -6.34 3.69
C LEU A 208 12.97 -6.87 3.58
#